data_AF-A0A2R8B6I9-F1
#
_entry.id   AF-A0A2R8B6I9-F1
#
_cell.length_a   1.000
_cell.length_b   1.000
_cell.length_c   1.000
_cell.angle_alpha   90.00
_cell.angle_beta   90.00
_cell.angle_gamma   90.00
#
_symmetry.space_group_name_H-M   'P 1'
#
loop_
_entity.id
_entity.type
_entity.pdbx_description
1 polymer ?
#
loop_
_entity_poly.entity_id
_entity_poly.type
_entity_poly.pdbx_seq_one_letter_code
_entity_poly.pdbx_strand_id
1 'polypeptide(L)'
;MTWHRAWLIAVCTLSATWAARAGAPDKPQATPLIQLVAESGGEGEPSPDPGPAPDPGPGPDPAPEPEPEPESEPEPEPEPEPEPVPEPEPEPEPEPEPEPEPEPEPEPEPEPNQPSTRVKDRDGRDDRAGSMVAPASRHERALPSGRPEFLIVGQAADVGRAEREIVDINGEILRRQSLGTLGIVVSAVDIGALMTPPILRARLARKGIVVKLDRNTLFAMAGPGRSYAQRMVGLPERATCRLGRPVRIGLIDGPADASNAALVDVPIVTRSVLDVDEDVAGTGHATGLVSLIAANPKTGPPAGIAPGAQIFLAVAFSRNGSSNEMRLDHLIAAVDWMIGQSVDVVNMSLAGPRNSVLAELMSMADARGLILVAAAGNDGRDRVAFPAADPHVISVTAVDARKRRFISANAGREIDFAAPGVDVLVAGPGGQSYRSGTSYAAAIATALVAHEVARGNHTREAIERSLAARAEDLGAPGRDDEYGWGLVRLGDC
;
A
#
# COMPACT_ATOMS: atom_id res chain seq x y z
N MET A 1 -36.40 26.98 45.33
CA MET A 1 -37.31 25.87 45.67
C MET A 1 -36.64 24.60 45.19
N THR A 2 -36.29 23.69 46.10
CA THR A 2 -35.51 22.48 45.83
C THR A 2 -36.01 21.38 46.76
N TRP A 3 -36.33 20.21 46.24
CA TRP A 3 -36.95 19.13 47.03
C TRP A 3 -35.91 18.27 47.74
N HIS A 4 -36.22 17.85 48.96
CA HIS A 4 -35.39 16.99 49.79
C HIS A 4 -35.62 15.50 49.50
N ARG A 5 -34.60 14.66 49.76
CA ARG A 5 -34.61 13.74 50.93
C ARG A 5 -33.24 13.11 51.19
N ALA A 6 -32.84 13.09 52.47
CA ALA A 6 -31.84 12.18 53.05
C ALA A 6 -32.54 10.83 53.39
N TRP A 7 -31.89 9.72 53.76
CA TRP A 7 -30.83 9.44 54.75
C TRP A 7 -30.09 8.13 54.34
N LEU A 8 -29.11 7.52 55.04
CA LEU A 8 -28.67 7.54 56.46
C LEU A 8 -27.18 7.11 56.53
N ILE A 9 -26.46 7.47 57.62
CA ILE A 9 -25.05 7.12 57.86
C ILE A 9 -24.93 6.18 59.07
N ALA A 10 -24.05 5.17 59.01
CA ALA A 10 -23.49 4.51 60.19
C ALA A 10 -22.08 3.92 59.91
N VAL A 11 -21.07 4.31 60.70
CA VAL A 11 -19.71 3.74 60.74
C VAL A 11 -19.22 3.79 62.19
N CYS A 12 -18.76 2.65 62.73
CA CYS A 12 -17.99 2.46 63.99
C CYS A 12 -17.81 0.94 64.26
N THR A 13 -16.80 0.36 64.93
CA THR A 13 -15.33 0.61 65.09
C THR A 13 -14.76 -0.46 66.04
N LEU A 14 -13.46 -0.84 65.90
CA LEU A 14 -12.60 -1.57 66.88
C LEU A 14 -13.00 -3.07 67.12
N SER A 15 -12.10 -4.08 67.16
CA SER A 15 -10.81 -4.33 67.84
C SER A 15 -10.97 -4.80 69.32
N ALA A 16 -10.24 -5.80 69.86
CA ALA A 16 -9.32 -6.83 69.31
C ALA A 16 -8.92 -7.91 70.37
N THR A 17 -8.23 -9.00 69.97
CA THR A 17 -7.39 -9.94 70.80
C THR A 17 -8.07 -10.76 71.92
N TRP A 18 -7.59 -11.93 72.43
CA TRP A 18 -6.54 -12.95 72.10
C TRP A 18 -6.99 -14.32 72.72
N ALA A 19 -6.36 -15.50 72.63
CA ALA A 19 -5.10 -16.05 72.08
C ALA A 19 -5.42 -17.46 71.48
N ALA A 20 -4.62 -18.55 71.37
CA ALA A 20 -3.21 -18.99 71.58
C ALA A 20 -2.98 -20.19 70.59
N ARG A 21 -1.79 -20.55 70.05
CA ARG A 21 -0.50 -21.04 70.58
C ARG A 21 -0.53 -22.42 71.28
N ALA A 22 0.27 -23.43 70.90
CA ALA A 22 1.27 -23.66 69.81
C ALA A 22 1.38 -25.19 69.54
N GLY A 23 2.24 -25.84 68.73
CA GLY A 23 3.39 -25.56 67.83
C GLY A 23 3.91 -26.95 67.31
N ALA A 24 4.52 -27.19 66.14
CA ALA A 24 5.58 -26.56 65.33
C ALA A 24 7.04 -26.90 65.77
N PRO A 25 8.02 -27.12 64.86
CA PRO A 25 8.02 -27.23 63.38
C PRO A 25 8.44 -28.69 62.92
N ASP A 26 9.05 -29.08 61.77
CA ASP A 26 9.58 -28.44 60.53
C ASP A 26 9.66 -29.47 59.34
N LYS A 27 10.56 -29.27 58.36
CA LYS A 27 10.90 -30.10 57.15
C LYS A 27 12.48 -30.24 57.06
N PRO A 28 13.23 -30.47 55.93
CA PRO A 28 12.87 -30.65 54.49
C PRO A 28 13.76 -31.56 53.54
N GLN A 29 13.30 -31.67 52.27
CA GLN A 29 14.02 -31.88 50.97
C GLN A 29 14.32 -33.28 50.35
N ALA A 30 14.26 -33.26 48.99
CA ALA A 30 15.07 -33.94 47.96
C ALA A 30 14.73 -35.39 47.44
N THR A 31 14.49 -35.44 46.13
CA THR A 31 14.58 -36.56 45.15
C THR A 31 15.96 -36.51 44.40
N PRO A 32 16.34 -37.35 43.39
CA PRO A 32 15.69 -38.53 42.74
C PRO A 32 16.66 -39.74 42.44
N LEU A 33 16.23 -40.66 41.52
CA LEU A 33 17.01 -41.51 40.57
C LEU A 33 17.39 -43.00 40.90
N ILE A 34 16.69 -43.93 40.20
CA ILE A 34 17.19 -45.03 39.31
C ILE A 34 17.85 -46.35 39.85
N GLN A 35 17.57 -47.45 39.10
CA GLN A 35 18.19 -48.81 39.02
C GLN A 35 17.88 -49.86 40.13
N LEU A 36 18.03 -51.19 39.94
CA LEU A 36 17.58 -52.19 38.90
C LEU A 36 17.99 -53.63 39.39
N VAL A 37 17.50 -54.71 38.74
CA VAL A 37 17.99 -56.13 38.78
C VAL A 37 17.58 -57.09 39.95
N ALA A 38 16.72 -58.07 39.57
CA ALA A 38 16.71 -59.54 39.80
C ALA A 38 16.65 -60.27 41.19
N GLU A 39 15.77 -61.29 41.23
CA GLU A 39 15.91 -62.72 41.67
C GLU A 39 16.51 -63.07 43.07
N SER A 40 16.08 -64.11 43.83
CA SER A 40 15.64 -65.48 43.48
C SER A 40 15.08 -66.28 44.70
N GLY A 41 14.29 -67.34 44.47
CA GLY A 41 13.96 -68.42 45.44
C GLY A 41 12.81 -68.13 46.44
N GLY A 42 12.10 -69.12 47.02
CA GLY A 42 12.11 -70.59 46.85
C GLY A 42 11.44 -71.31 48.04
N GLU A 43 10.79 -72.48 47.81
CA GLU A 43 10.13 -73.36 48.83
C GLU A 43 8.86 -72.78 49.53
N GLY A 44 7.85 -73.54 49.97
CA GLY A 44 7.54 -74.97 49.76
C GLY A 44 6.41 -75.54 50.66
N GLU A 45 5.19 -75.71 50.12
CA GLU A 45 4.03 -76.50 50.67
C GLU A 45 3.43 -76.12 52.06
N PRO A 46 2.25 -76.65 52.48
CA PRO A 46 1.17 -77.36 51.75
C PRO A 46 -0.23 -76.68 51.84
N SER A 47 -1.21 -77.16 51.07
CA SER A 47 -2.61 -76.67 51.04
C SER A 47 -3.58 -77.45 51.96
N PRO A 48 -4.62 -76.81 52.52
CA PRO A 48 -5.83 -77.47 53.04
C PRO A 48 -6.98 -77.53 52.00
N ASP A 49 -7.98 -78.38 52.25
CA ASP A 49 -9.15 -78.62 51.39
C ASP A 49 -10.09 -77.40 51.19
N PRO A 50 -10.87 -77.35 50.09
CA PRO A 50 -11.79 -76.24 49.80
C PRO A 50 -13.07 -76.31 50.64
N GLY A 51 -13.47 -75.17 51.21
CA GLY A 51 -14.80 -74.98 51.79
C GLY A 51 -15.92 -74.96 50.73
N PRO A 52 -17.19 -75.11 51.14
CA PRO A 52 -18.33 -75.16 50.21
C PRO A 52 -18.51 -73.84 49.46
N ALA A 53 -18.94 -73.93 48.20
CA ALA A 53 -19.23 -72.77 47.36
C ALA A 53 -20.43 -71.96 47.93
N PRO A 54 -20.42 -70.62 47.81
CA PRO A 54 -21.58 -69.80 48.12
C PRO A 54 -22.70 -70.01 47.09
N ASP A 55 -23.95 -69.81 47.52
CA ASP A 55 -25.14 -69.81 46.68
C ASP A 55 -25.00 -68.79 45.53
N PRO A 56 -25.41 -69.10 44.28
CA PRO A 56 -25.46 -68.11 43.22
C PRO A 56 -26.53 -67.06 43.54
N GLY A 57 -26.09 -65.81 43.74
CA GLY A 57 -27.01 -64.68 43.82
C GLY A 57 -27.87 -64.56 42.54
N PRO A 58 -29.04 -63.89 42.61
CA PRO A 58 -29.92 -63.74 41.46
C PRO A 58 -29.16 -63.14 40.28
N GLY A 59 -29.33 -63.74 39.10
CA GLY A 59 -28.79 -63.19 37.87
C GLY A 59 -29.36 -61.80 37.57
N PRO A 60 -28.68 -60.99 36.74
CA PRO A 60 -29.22 -59.70 36.32
C PRO A 60 -30.57 -59.90 35.61
N ASP A 61 -31.51 -58.99 35.87
CA ASP A 61 -32.78 -58.94 35.15
C ASP A 61 -32.54 -58.85 33.63
N PRO A 62 -33.44 -59.42 32.79
CA PRO A 62 -33.34 -59.27 31.34
C PRO A 62 -33.26 -57.79 30.95
N ALA A 63 -32.33 -57.45 30.04
CA ALA A 63 -32.36 -56.15 29.40
C ALA A 63 -33.71 -55.95 28.71
N PRO A 64 -34.31 -54.75 28.77
CA PRO A 64 -35.57 -54.48 28.08
C PRO A 64 -35.40 -54.73 26.58
N GLU A 65 -36.43 -55.29 25.95
CA GLU A 65 -36.49 -55.38 24.49
C GLU A 65 -36.43 -53.96 23.90
N PRO A 66 -35.73 -53.76 22.77
CA PRO A 66 -35.62 -52.44 22.16
C PRO A 66 -37.00 -51.94 21.77
N GLU A 67 -37.31 -50.69 22.12
CA GLU A 67 -38.50 -50.00 21.60
C GLU A 67 -38.43 -49.97 20.07
N PRO A 68 -39.54 -50.19 19.35
CA PRO A 68 -39.54 -50.17 17.90
C PRO A 68 -39.11 -48.79 17.40
N GLU A 69 -38.19 -48.76 16.43
CA GLU A 69 -37.80 -47.52 15.77
C GLU A 69 -39.05 -46.85 15.16
N PRO A 70 -39.24 -45.53 15.31
CA PRO A 70 -40.38 -44.85 14.74
C PRO A 70 -40.34 -44.96 13.22
N GLU A 71 -41.40 -45.49 12.61
CA GLU A 71 -41.55 -45.48 11.16
C GLU A 71 -41.47 -44.02 10.67
N SER A 72 -40.53 -43.75 9.76
CA SER A 72 -40.31 -42.41 9.22
C SER A 72 -41.56 -41.92 8.51
N GLU A 73 -42.12 -40.80 8.98
CA GLU A 73 -43.19 -40.10 8.26
C GLU A 73 -42.74 -39.82 6.82
N PRO A 74 -43.60 -40.03 5.81
CA PRO A 74 -43.23 -39.81 4.42
C PRO A 74 -42.87 -38.33 4.21
N GLU A 75 -41.76 -38.08 3.53
CA GLU A 75 -41.37 -36.71 3.15
C GLU A 75 -42.51 -36.06 2.34
N PRO A 76 -42.88 -34.81 2.62
CA PRO A 76 -43.91 -34.12 1.86
C PRO A 76 -43.46 -33.98 0.40
N GLU A 77 -44.33 -34.36 -0.55
CA GLU A 77 -44.05 -34.15 -1.97
C GLU A 77 -43.74 -32.66 -2.22
N PRO A 78 -42.68 -32.33 -2.98
CA PRO A 78 -42.30 -30.94 -3.20
C PRO A 78 -43.42 -30.19 -3.91
N GLU A 79 -43.80 -29.02 -3.39
CA GLU A 79 -44.73 -28.12 -4.07
C GLU A 79 -44.19 -27.78 -5.48
N PRO A 80 -45.02 -27.82 -6.53
CA PRO A 80 -44.55 -27.57 -7.89
C PRO A 80 -43.99 -26.15 -8.00
N GLU A 81 -42.79 -26.03 -8.56
CA GLU A 81 -42.15 -24.73 -8.80
C GLU A 81 -43.10 -23.83 -9.62
N PRO A 82 -43.30 -22.55 -9.23
CA PRO A 82 -44.20 -21.66 -9.94
C PRO A 82 -43.66 -21.43 -11.36
N GLU A 83 -44.52 -21.61 -12.37
CA GLU A 83 -44.15 -21.41 -13.78
C GLU A 83 -43.53 -20.02 -13.97
N PRO A 84 -42.41 -19.91 -14.73
CA PRO A 84 -41.71 -18.65 -14.89
C PRO A 84 -42.62 -17.62 -15.57
N VAL A 85 -42.91 -16.53 -14.85
CA VAL A 85 -43.61 -15.38 -15.42
C VAL A 85 -42.78 -14.88 -16.60
N PRO A 86 -43.36 -14.74 -17.81
CA PRO A 86 -42.62 -14.30 -18.98
C PRO A 86 -42.01 -12.92 -18.73
N GLU A 87 -40.72 -12.78 -19.02
CA GLU A 87 -40.03 -11.50 -18.94
C GLU A 87 -40.73 -10.47 -19.85
N PRO A 88 -40.90 -9.22 -19.42
CA PRO A 88 -41.48 -8.19 -20.28
C PRO A 88 -40.57 -7.97 -21.49
N GLU A 89 -41.16 -7.96 -22.69
CA GLU A 89 -40.41 -7.66 -23.92
C GLU A 89 -39.70 -6.29 -23.76
N PRO A 90 -38.41 -6.18 -24.12
CA PRO A 90 -37.67 -4.95 -23.95
C PRO A 90 -38.29 -3.84 -24.79
N GLU A 91 -38.54 -2.67 -24.17
CA GLU A 91 -38.95 -1.48 -24.91
C GLU A 91 -37.90 -1.16 -25.98
N PRO A 92 -38.29 -0.82 -27.22
CA PRO A 92 -37.34 -0.59 -28.31
C PRO A 92 -36.43 0.59 -27.97
N GLU A 93 -35.11 0.38 -28.07
CA GLU A 93 -34.12 1.43 -27.86
C GLU A 93 -34.43 2.63 -28.79
N PRO A 94 -34.37 3.87 -28.28
CA PRO A 94 -34.59 5.05 -29.11
C PRO A 94 -33.52 5.12 -30.20
N GLU A 95 -33.94 5.34 -31.46
CA GLU A 95 -33.02 5.50 -32.58
C GLU A 95 -32.01 6.62 -32.28
N PRO A 96 -30.70 6.40 -32.50
CA PRO A 96 -29.68 7.40 -32.16
C PRO A 96 -29.87 8.66 -32.99
N GLU A 97 -29.88 9.82 -32.33
CA GLU A 97 -29.84 11.11 -33.03
C GLU A 97 -28.59 11.17 -33.92
N PRO A 98 -28.69 11.67 -35.17
CA PRO A 98 -27.57 11.66 -36.10
C PRO A 98 -26.43 12.53 -35.58
N GLU A 99 -25.21 11.96 -35.57
CA GLU A 99 -24.01 12.67 -35.15
C GLU A 99 -23.83 13.98 -35.95
N PRO A 100 -23.49 15.11 -35.31
CA PRO A 100 -23.24 16.35 -36.02
C PRO A 100 -22.02 16.19 -36.93
N GLU A 101 -22.14 16.64 -38.19
CA GLU A 101 -21.04 16.57 -39.16
C GLU A 101 -19.79 17.28 -38.60
N PRO A 102 -18.59 16.67 -38.70
CA PRO A 102 -17.38 17.24 -38.12
C PRO A 102 -17.02 18.58 -38.80
N GLU A 103 -16.76 19.60 -37.99
CA GLU A 103 -16.20 20.86 -38.50
C GLU A 103 -14.86 20.59 -39.21
N PRO A 104 -14.59 21.22 -40.37
CA PRO A 104 -13.41 20.93 -41.16
C PRO A 104 -12.13 21.28 -40.40
N GLU A 105 -11.15 20.36 -40.40
CA GLU A 105 -9.86 20.55 -39.75
C GLU A 105 -9.16 21.82 -40.27
N PRO A 106 -8.60 22.68 -39.39
CA PRO A 106 -7.83 23.84 -39.83
C PRO A 106 -6.55 23.40 -40.53
N GLU A 107 -6.23 24.03 -41.67
CA GLU A 107 -5.02 23.71 -42.45
C GLU A 107 -3.75 23.82 -41.58
N PRO A 108 -2.79 22.86 -41.68
CA PRO A 108 -1.62 22.85 -40.83
C PRO A 108 -0.67 24.03 -41.13
N GLU A 109 -0.30 24.79 -40.11
CA GLU A 109 0.75 25.81 -40.22
C GLU A 109 2.08 25.17 -40.67
N PRO A 110 2.84 25.79 -41.58
CA PRO A 110 4.06 25.21 -42.12
C PRO A 110 5.17 25.10 -41.07
N GLU A 111 5.80 23.92 -40.96
CA GLU A 111 6.85 23.67 -39.97
C GLU A 111 8.02 24.67 -40.04
N PRO A 112 8.55 25.14 -38.90
CA PRO A 112 9.73 25.99 -38.89
C PRO A 112 10.98 25.19 -39.30
N ASN A 113 11.52 25.51 -40.48
CA ASN A 113 12.70 24.88 -41.08
C ASN A 113 13.85 24.63 -40.07
N GLN A 114 14.34 23.39 -40.06
CA GLN A 114 15.55 23.03 -39.29
C GLN A 114 16.77 23.81 -39.82
N PRO A 115 17.74 24.17 -38.96
CA PRO A 115 18.90 24.97 -39.36
C PRO A 115 19.83 24.18 -40.29
N SER A 116 19.71 24.44 -41.59
CA SER A 116 20.53 23.84 -42.64
C SER A 116 22.03 24.16 -42.48
N THR A 117 22.87 23.33 -43.11
CA THR A 117 24.31 23.30 -42.88
C THR A 117 25.04 24.56 -43.37
N ARG A 118 26.11 24.89 -42.63
CA ARG A 118 27.08 25.96 -42.89
C ARG A 118 27.49 26.07 -44.37
N VAL A 119 26.95 27.06 -45.08
CA VAL A 119 27.57 27.64 -46.28
C VAL A 119 28.39 28.87 -45.86
N LYS A 120 29.57 29.05 -46.45
CA LYS A 120 30.39 30.27 -46.30
C LYS A 120 30.32 31.06 -47.61
N ASP A 121 29.30 31.90 -47.74
CA ASP A 121 29.29 32.90 -48.80
C ASP A 121 30.05 34.17 -48.41
N ARG A 122 30.61 34.81 -49.44
CA ARG A 122 31.49 35.97 -49.32
C ARG A 122 30.71 37.24 -49.63
N ASP A 123 30.18 37.89 -48.61
CA ASP A 123 30.24 39.35 -48.58
C ASP A 123 30.17 39.91 -47.15
N GLY A 124 30.92 41.00 -46.93
CA GLY A 124 31.23 41.49 -45.58
C GLY A 124 30.21 42.46 -45.01
N ARG A 125 29.08 41.96 -44.48
CA ARG A 125 28.21 42.74 -43.59
C ARG A 125 27.49 41.86 -42.56
N ASP A 126 27.99 41.87 -41.32
CA ASP A 126 27.33 41.26 -40.17
C ASP A 126 26.49 42.32 -39.46
N ASP A 127 25.21 42.46 -39.83
CA ASP A 127 24.29 43.47 -39.27
C ASP A 127 23.84 43.19 -37.82
N ARG A 128 24.60 42.36 -37.07
CA ARG A 128 24.40 42.08 -35.63
C ARG A 128 24.83 43.23 -34.70
N ALA A 129 24.60 44.47 -35.09
CA ALA A 129 24.69 45.63 -34.21
C ALA A 129 23.32 45.90 -33.56
N GLY A 130 23.22 45.86 -32.22
CA GLY A 130 22.03 46.43 -31.56
C GLY A 130 21.70 46.02 -30.12
N SER A 131 21.92 44.77 -29.70
CA SER A 131 21.50 44.30 -28.37
C SER A 131 22.67 43.97 -27.44
N MET A 132 22.78 44.71 -26.34
CA MET A 132 23.61 44.36 -25.18
C MET A 132 22.89 43.37 -24.25
N VAL A 133 21.58 43.15 -24.44
CA VAL A 133 20.79 42.16 -23.70
C VAL A 133 20.89 40.81 -24.42
N ALA A 134 21.45 39.81 -23.75
CA ALA A 134 21.38 38.42 -24.20
C ALA A 134 19.91 37.94 -24.28
N PRO A 135 19.51 37.16 -25.30
CA PRO A 135 18.12 36.77 -25.54
C PRO A 135 17.49 36.00 -24.38
N ALA A 136 16.17 35.83 -24.43
CA ALA A 136 15.43 35.04 -23.45
C ALA A 136 15.85 33.55 -23.52
N SER A 137 15.99 32.91 -22.36
CA SER A 137 16.09 31.44 -22.30
C SER A 137 14.69 30.80 -22.34
N ARG A 138 14.61 29.48 -22.58
CA ARG A 138 13.34 28.73 -22.58
C ARG A 138 12.58 28.76 -21.24
N HIS A 139 13.21 29.23 -20.16
CA HIS A 139 12.60 29.38 -18.84
C HIS A 139 12.27 30.85 -18.53
N GLU A 140 12.24 31.72 -19.54
CA GLU A 140 12.01 33.16 -19.39
C GLU A 140 10.97 33.62 -20.42
N ARG A 141 10.17 34.62 -20.06
CA ARG A 141 9.20 35.21 -20.98
C ARG A 141 9.94 36.03 -22.03
N ALA A 142 9.87 35.60 -23.28
CA ALA A 142 10.37 36.34 -24.42
C ALA A 142 9.40 37.45 -24.85
N LEU A 143 9.95 38.56 -25.31
CA LEU A 143 9.26 39.58 -26.12
C LEU A 143 9.27 39.15 -27.60
N PRO A 144 8.42 39.73 -28.48
CA PRO A 144 8.46 39.45 -29.92
C PRO A 144 9.83 39.70 -30.59
N SER A 145 10.69 40.51 -29.98
CA SER A 145 12.08 40.74 -30.41
C SER A 145 13.10 39.72 -29.90
N GLY A 146 12.66 38.59 -29.31
CA GLY A 146 13.52 37.54 -28.74
C GLY A 146 14.29 37.91 -27.45
N ARG A 147 14.22 39.19 -27.04
CA ARG A 147 14.78 39.69 -25.79
C ARG A 147 13.89 39.29 -24.59
N PRO A 148 14.46 39.10 -23.40
CA PRO A 148 13.69 38.78 -22.19
C PRO A 148 12.83 39.96 -21.73
N GLU A 149 11.63 39.66 -21.23
CA GLU A 149 10.86 40.54 -20.38
C GLU A 149 11.49 40.61 -18.98
N PHE A 150 11.52 41.79 -18.36
CA PHE A 150 11.99 41.98 -16.98
C PHE A 150 10.84 42.35 -16.06
N LEU A 151 10.94 41.96 -14.79
CA LEU A 151 10.06 42.42 -13.71
C LEU A 151 10.78 43.40 -12.80
N ILE A 152 10.14 44.55 -12.54
CA ILE A 152 10.47 45.48 -11.48
C ILE A 152 9.52 45.24 -10.31
N VAL A 153 10.04 45.12 -9.10
CA VAL A 153 9.24 44.93 -7.89
C VAL A 153 9.68 45.88 -6.78
N GLY A 154 8.74 46.60 -6.17
CA GLY A 154 9.03 47.52 -5.08
C GLY A 154 7.81 48.32 -4.61
N GLN A 155 8.06 49.39 -3.85
CA GLN A 155 7.02 50.32 -3.42
C GLN A 155 6.45 51.11 -4.60
N ALA A 156 5.16 51.48 -4.52
CA ALA A 156 4.45 52.09 -5.65
C ALA A 156 5.10 53.39 -6.19
N ALA A 157 5.70 54.17 -5.29
CA ALA A 157 6.46 55.38 -5.63
C ALA A 157 7.81 55.05 -6.29
N ASP A 158 8.55 54.05 -5.79
CA ASP A 158 9.83 53.61 -6.36
C ASP A 158 9.68 52.97 -7.73
N VAL A 159 8.69 52.10 -7.90
CA VAL A 159 8.38 51.49 -9.21
C VAL A 159 7.96 52.58 -10.20
N GLY A 160 7.11 53.53 -9.80
CA GLY A 160 6.76 54.68 -10.64
C GLY A 160 7.94 55.61 -10.98
N ARG A 161 9.00 55.66 -10.15
CA ARG A 161 10.27 56.33 -10.52
C ARG A 161 11.08 55.48 -11.49
N ALA A 162 11.19 54.17 -11.26
CA ALA A 162 11.94 53.24 -12.11
C ALA A 162 11.37 53.15 -13.53
N GLU A 163 10.05 53.15 -13.67
CA GLU A 163 9.36 53.17 -14.97
C GLU A 163 9.75 54.40 -15.81
N ARG A 164 9.81 55.58 -15.20
CA ARG A 164 10.27 56.80 -15.90
C ARG A 164 11.73 56.69 -16.34
N GLU A 165 12.61 56.18 -15.49
CA GLU A 165 14.03 55.95 -15.85
C GLU A 165 14.23 54.93 -16.98
N ILE A 166 13.21 54.13 -17.30
CA ILE A 166 13.21 53.13 -18.37
C ILE A 166 12.64 53.72 -19.67
N VAL A 167 11.57 54.52 -19.58
CA VAL A 167 11.10 55.31 -20.74
C VAL A 167 12.17 56.32 -21.18
N ASP A 168 12.89 56.95 -20.24
CA ASP A 168 14.05 57.84 -20.47
C ASP A 168 15.22 57.21 -21.26
N ILE A 169 15.24 55.88 -21.43
CA ILE A 169 16.28 55.13 -22.15
C ILE A 169 15.72 54.32 -23.33
N ASN A 170 14.51 54.65 -23.80
CA ASN A 170 13.78 53.95 -24.85
C ASN A 170 13.46 52.48 -24.51
N GLY A 171 13.19 52.20 -23.24
CA GLY A 171 12.50 51.00 -22.79
C GLY A 171 10.98 51.20 -22.72
N GLU A 172 10.23 50.12 -22.54
CA GLU A 172 8.77 50.08 -22.61
C GLU A 172 8.16 49.49 -21.33
N ILE A 173 7.02 50.03 -20.89
CA ILE A 173 6.26 49.52 -19.75
C ILE A 173 5.11 48.66 -20.29
N LEU A 174 5.27 47.34 -20.20
CA LEU A 174 4.43 46.37 -20.92
C LEU A 174 3.14 46.06 -20.14
N ARG A 175 3.24 45.86 -18.83
CA ARG A 175 2.10 45.62 -17.90
C ARG A 175 2.47 46.08 -16.50
N ARG A 176 1.54 46.68 -15.75
CA ARG A 176 1.71 47.07 -14.35
C ARG A 176 0.61 46.48 -13.48
N GLN A 177 0.97 45.93 -12.31
CA GLN A 177 0.05 45.30 -11.37
C GLN A 177 0.32 45.79 -9.93
N SER A 178 -0.72 46.25 -9.24
CA SER A 178 -0.66 46.63 -7.83
C SER A 178 -1.10 45.46 -6.95
N LEU A 179 -0.24 44.98 -6.06
CA LEU A 179 -0.48 43.85 -5.17
C LEU A 179 -0.76 44.35 -3.75
N GLY A 180 -1.99 44.83 -3.52
CA GLY A 180 -2.39 45.52 -2.29
C GLY A 180 -2.03 44.76 -1.00
N THR A 181 -2.35 43.47 -0.92
CA THR A 181 -2.06 42.60 0.23
C THR A 181 -0.56 42.47 0.55
N LEU A 182 0.30 42.61 -0.46
CA LEU A 182 1.76 42.56 -0.30
C LEU A 182 2.39 43.96 -0.18
N GLY A 183 1.61 45.03 -0.29
CA GLY A 183 2.08 46.41 -0.20
C GLY A 183 3.08 46.81 -1.30
N ILE A 184 3.04 46.16 -2.48
CA ILE A 184 4.01 46.36 -3.57
C ILE A 184 3.34 46.55 -4.92
N VAL A 185 4.10 47.09 -5.88
CA VAL A 185 3.77 47.09 -7.30
C VAL A 185 4.78 46.19 -8.03
N VAL A 186 4.27 45.44 -9.01
CA VAL A 186 5.06 44.71 -10.01
C VAL A 186 4.86 45.38 -11.36
N SER A 187 5.94 45.63 -12.10
CA SER A 187 5.89 46.22 -13.43
C SER A 187 6.74 45.39 -14.39
N ALA A 188 6.11 44.84 -15.42
CA ALA A 188 6.76 44.10 -16.50
C ALA A 188 7.23 45.08 -17.58
N VAL A 189 8.51 45.02 -17.93
CA VAL A 189 9.17 46.03 -18.78
C VAL A 189 10.09 45.40 -19.81
N ASP A 190 10.25 46.11 -20.93
CA ASP A 190 11.44 46.05 -21.75
C ASP A 190 12.40 47.15 -21.28
N ILE A 191 13.67 46.81 -21.01
CA ILE A 191 14.69 47.77 -20.60
C ILE A 191 15.38 48.46 -21.80
N GLY A 192 15.04 48.07 -23.02
CA GLY A 192 15.66 48.54 -24.26
C GLY A 192 16.92 47.73 -24.63
N ALA A 193 17.21 47.62 -25.93
CA ALA A 193 18.29 46.76 -26.44
C ALA A 193 19.70 47.23 -25.99
N LEU A 194 19.89 48.53 -25.73
CA LEU A 194 21.16 49.14 -25.35
C LEU A 194 21.39 49.24 -23.83
N MET A 195 20.51 48.67 -23.00
CA MET A 195 20.63 48.69 -21.54
C MET A 195 20.84 47.29 -20.99
N THR A 196 21.71 47.13 -19.98
CA THR A 196 21.86 45.85 -19.27
C THR A 196 21.35 45.95 -17.82
N PRO A 197 20.85 44.86 -17.22
CA PRO A 197 20.34 44.90 -15.84
C PRO A 197 21.34 45.44 -14.80
N PRO A 198 22.66 45.15 -14.85
CA PRO A 198 23.62 45.78 -13.94
C PRO A 198 23.70 47.31 -14.10
N ILE A 199 23.71 47.81 -15.34
CA ILE A 199 23.77 49.26 -15.63
C ILE A 199 22.48 49.95 -15.18
N LEU A 200 21.32 49.33 -15.43
CA LEU A 200 20.03 49.87 -14.99
C LEU A 200 19.92 49.88 -13.45
N ARG A 201 20.26 48.78 -12.77
CA ARG A 201 20.34 48.73 -11.29
C ARG A 201 21.24 49.85 -10.75
N ALA A 202 22.39 50.10 -11.37
CA ALA A 202 23.32 51.17 -10.99
C ALA A 202 22.84 52.60 -11.36
N ARG A 203 21.96 52.76 -12.37
CA ARG A 203 21.27 54.04 -12.67
C ARG A 203 20.19 54.34 -11.63
N LEU A 204 19.34 53.35 -11.32
CA LEU A 204 18.26 53.46 -10.34
C LEU A 204 18.80 53.75 -8.93
N ALA A 205 19.83 53.02 -8.49
CA ALA A 205 20.47 53.23 -7.19
C ALA A 205 21.05 54.65 -7.03
N ARG A 206 21.68 55.22 -8.08
CA ARG A 206 22.22 56.60 -8.05
C ARG A 206 21.15 57.69 -7.94
N LYS A 207 19.89 57.38 -8.28
CA LYS A 207 18.72 58.26 -8.07
C LYS A 207 17.93 57.89 -6.81
N GLY A 208 18.50 57.03 -5.95
CA GLY A 208 17.87 56.57 -4.70
C GLY A 208 16.56 55.80 -4.93
N ILE A 209 16.42 55.11 -6.06
CA ILE A 209 15.22 54.34 -6.42
C ILE A 209 15.39 52.90 -5.93
N VAL A 210 14.53 52.46 -5.02
CA VAL A 210 14.66 51.16 -4.33
C VAL A 210 13.68 50.16 -4.93
N VAL A 211 14.16 49.39 -5.91
CA VAL A 211 13.42 48.30 -6.55
C VAL A 211 14.30 47.06 -6.71
N LYS A 212 13.67 45.88 -6.76
CA LYS A 212 14.25 44.69 -7.38
C LYS A 212 13.98 44.75 -8.89
N LEU A 213 14.93 44.26 -9.68
CA LEU A 213 14.81 44.09 -11.13
C LEU A 213 15.39 42.71 -11.47
N ASP A 214 14.65 41.83 -12.12
CA ASP A 214 15.20 40.60 -12.70
C ASP A 214 14.40 40.11 -13.92
N ARG A 215 14.85 39.04 -14.61
CA ARG A 215 14.11 38.46 -15.75
C ARG A 215 12.78 37.86 -15.30
N ASN A 216 11.75 37.91 -16.15
CA ASN A 216 10.47 37.27 -15.88
C ASN A 216 10.57 35.75 -16.15
N THR A 217 10.85 34.97 -15.11
CA THR A 217 11.01 33.51 -15.17
C THR A 217 9.66 32.79 -15.33
N LEU A 218 9.61 31.86 -16.29
CA LEU A 218 8.50 30.94 -16.49
C LEU A 218 8.65 29.74 -15.54
N PHE A 219 7.59 29.45 -14.78
CA PHE A 219 7.50 28.27 -13.93
C PHE A 219 6.60 27.23 -14.61
N ALA A 220 7.14 26.04 -14.87
CA ALA A 220 6.37 24.91 -15.37
C ALA A 220 5.72 24.14 -14.21
N MET A 221 4.65 23.40 -14.51
CA MET A 221 4.13 22.39 -13.58
C MET A 221 5.17 21.28 -13.37
N ALA A 222 5.11 20.61 -12.22
CA ALA A 222 5.91 19.41 -11.98
C ALA A 222 5.61 18.35 -13.06
N GLY A 223 6.65 17.72 -13.59
CA GLY A 223 6.51 16.67 -14.61
C GLY A 223 5.79 15.42 -14.08
N PRO A 224 5.35 14.51 -14.96
CA PRO A 224 4.65 13.30 -14.57
C PRO A 224 5.46 12.44 -13.60
N GLY A 225 4.76 11.71 -12.75
CA GLY A 225 5.36 10.81 -11.77
C GLY A 225 6.33 9.84 -12.43
N ARG A 226 7.57 9.83 -11.96
CA ARG A 226 8.58 8.84 -12.37
C ARG A 226 8.45 7.62 -11.49
N SER A 227 8.39 6.44 -12.08
CA SER A 227 8.50 5.21 -11.30
C SER A 227 9.95 4.73 -11.24
N TYR A 228 10.27 3.96 -10.20
CA TYR A 228 11.57 3.29 -10.05
C TYR A 228 11.42 1.81 -9.68
N ALA A 229 10.30 1.46 -9.04
CA ALA A 229 10.04 0.14 -8.47
C ALA A 229 10.12 -0.98 -9.52
N GLN A 230 9.45 -0.82 -10.67
CA GLN A 230 9.48 -1.77 -11.78
C GLN A 230 10.93 -2.07 -12.21
N ARG A 231 11.76 -1.04 -12.45
CA ARG A 231 13.18 -1.22 -12.82
C ARG A 231 14.00 -1.91 -11.72
N MET A 232 13.67 -1.66 -10.44
CA MET A 232 14.34 -2.32 -9.32
C MET A 232 13.97 -3.80 -9.14
N VAL A 233 12.80 -4.26 -9.59
CA VAL A 233 12.48 -5.70 -9.65
C VAL A 233 12.89 -6.38 -10.97
N GLY A 234 13.27 -5.59 -11.99
CA GLY A 234 13.78 -6.08 -13.28
C GLY A 234 12.93 -5.72 -14.49
N LEU A 235 11.77 -5.07 -14.30
CA LEU A 235 10.89 -4.64 -15.38
C LEU A 235 11.32 -3.30 -16.00
N PRO A 236 11.56 -3.23 -17.32
CA PRO A 236 11.60 -1.96 -18.02
C PRO A 236 10.30 -1.17 -17.83
N GLU A 237 10.40 0.16 -17.74
CA GLU A 237 9.32 1.10 -17.37
C GLU A 237 8.12 1.16 -18.35
N ARG A 238 8.17 0.36 -19.43
CA ARG A 238 7.12 0.19 -20.45
C ARG A 238 6.97 -1.25 -20.96
N ALA A 239 7.65 -2.22 -20.35
CA ALA A 239 7.59 -3.62 -20.80
C ALA A 239 6.42 -4.36 -20.12
N THR A 240 5.68 -5.15 -20.90
CA THR A 240 4.51 -5.90 -20.44
C THR A 240 4.88 -7.35 -20.10
N CYS A 241 5.41 -7.60 -18.91
CA CYS A 241 5.53 -8.97 -18.39
C CYS A 241 4.17 -9.43 -17.85
N ARG A 242 3.29 -9.88 -18.75
CA ARG A 242 1.99 -10.46 -18.39
C ARG A 242 2.21 -11.82 -17.72
N LEU A 243 1.37 -12.18 -16.75
CA LEU A 243 1.37 -13.55 -16.22
C LEU A 243 1.08 -14.55 -17.35
N GLY A 244 1.86 -15.65 -17.40
CA GLY A 244 1.71 -16.70 -18.43
C GLY A 244 0.39 -17.49 -18.33
N ARG A 245 -0.26 -17.47 -17.17
CA ARG A 245 -1.63 -17.93 -16.91
C ARG A 245 -2.32 -16.95 -15.95
N PRO A 246 -3.67 -16.91 -15.89
CA PRO A 246 -4.35 -16.22 -14.80
C PRO A 246 -3.92 -16.78 -13.42
N VAL A 247 -3.81 -15.88 -12.45
CA VAL A 247 -3.51 -16.17 -11.04
C VAL A 247 -4.47 -15.35 -10.18
N ARG A 248 -5.03 -15.96 -9.14
CA ARG A 248 -5.95 -15.33 -8.19
C ARG A 248 -5.15 -14.78 -7.02
N ILE A 249 -5.19 -13.45 -6.85
CA ILE A 249 -4.47 -12.73 -5.79
C ILE A 249 -5.48 -12.13 -4.82
N GLY A 250 -5.49 -12.64 -3.59
CA GLY A 250 -6.21 -12.08 -2.46
C GLY A 250 -5.53 -10.82 -1.94
N LEU A 251 -6.33 -9.82 -1.58
CA LEU A 251 -5.87 -8.61 -0.87
C LEU A 251 -6.76 -8.41 0.35
N ILE A 252 -6.15 -8.36 1.55
CA ILE A 252 -6.85 -8.07 2.81
C ILE A 252 -6.47 -6.66 3.25
N ASP A 253 -7.38 -5.70 3.06
CA ASP A 253 -7.13 -4.26 3.20
C ASP A 253 -8.47 -3.48 3.40
N GLY A 254 -8.49 -2.18 3.12
CA GLY A 254 -9.73 -1.43 2.91
C GLY A 254 -10.33 -1.64 1.51
N PRO A 255 -11.38 -0.89 1.14
CA PRO A 255 -11.96 -0.93 -0.22
C PRO A 255 -10.99 -0.35 -1.26
N ALA A 256 -11.12 -0.73 -2.53
CA ALA A 256 -10.38 -0.12 -3.64
C ALA A 256 -11.31 0.75 -4.50
N ASP A 257 -10.78 1.84 -5.04
CA ASP A 257 -11.44 2.67 -6.04
C ASP A 257 -11.32 1.99 -7.42
N ALA A 258 -12.26 1.10 -7.75
CA ALA A 258 -12.33 0.45 -9.05
C ALA A 258 -12.66 1.42 -10.21
N SER A 259 -13.13 2.64 -9.93
CA SER A 259 -13.36 3.68 -10.95
C SER A 259 -12.07 4.40 -11.36
N ASN A 260 -10.96 4.15 -10.66
CA ASN A 260 -9.67 4.74 -10.95
C ASN A 260 -9.14 4.31 -12.33
N ALA A 261 -8.65 5.26 -13.12
CA ALA A 261 -8.17 4.99 -14.48
C ALA A 261 -7.03 3.95 -14.56
N ALA A 262 -6.26 3.74 -13.48
CA ALA A 262 -5.24 2.67 -13.42
C ALA A 262 -5.85 1.26 -13.26
N LEU A 263 -7.08 1.16 -12.74
CA LEU A 263 -7.72 -0.08 -12.31
C LEU A 263 -8.91 -0.52 -13.18
N VAL A 264 -9.37 0.31 -14.13
CA VAL A 264 -10.60 0.07 -14.93
C VAL A 264 -10.63 -1.28 -15.67
N ASP A 265 -9.48 -1.80 -16.12
CA ASP A 265 -9.36 -3.11 -16.79
C ASP A 265 -8.92 -4.25 -15.85
N VAL A 266 -8.83 -4.01 -14.54
CA VAL A 266 -8.39 -5.01 -13.56
C VAL A 266 -9.60 -5.82 -13.07
N PRO A 267 -9.62 -7.16 -13.20
CA PRO A 267 -10.69 -7.96 -12.63
C PRO A 267 -10.61 -7.93 -11.11
N ILE A 268 -11.51 -7.20 -10.44
CA ILE A 268 -11.59 -7.10 -8.98
C ILE A 268 -12.94 -7.67 -8.50
N VAL A 269 -12.90 -8.80 -7.79
CA VAL A 269 -14.01 -9.34 -7.02
C VAL A 269 -13.88 -8.83 -5.59
N THR A 270 -14.88 -8.10 -5.08
CA THR A 270 -14.82 -7.50 -3.73
C THR A 270 -15.86 -8.12 -2.80
N ARG A 271 -15.47 -8.42 -1.55
CA ARG A 271 -16.37 -8.82 -0.47
C ARG A 271 -16.04 -8.02 0.79
N SER A 272 -17.06 -7.52 1.49
CA SER A 272 -16.88 -7.01 2.85
C SER A 272 -16.96 -8.16 3.86
N VAL A 273 -16.13 -8.08 4.90
CA VAL A 273 -16.19 -8.94 6.10
C VAL A 273 -16.37 -8.11 7.38
N LEU A 274 -16.72 -6.83 7.24
CA LEU A 274 -17.10 -5.93 8.33
C LEU A 274 -18.54 -6.21 8.80
N ASP A 275 -18.83 -5.86 10.05
CA ASP A 275 -20.21 -5.82 10.57
C ASP A 275 -21.00 -4.65 9.95
N VAL A 276 -22.34 -4.75 9.98
CA VAL A 276 -23.25 -3.85 9.23
C VAL A 276 -23.23 -2.41 9.75
N ASP A 277 -22.83 -2.20 11.01
CA ASP A 277 -22.73 -0.91 11.70
C ASP A 277 -21.31 -0.31 11.72
N GLU A 278 -20.32 -0.94 11.08
CA GLU A 278 -18.95 -0.42 10.99
C GLU A 278 -18.74 0.56 9.83
N ASP A 279 -18.15 1.71 10.12
CA ASP A 279 -17.62 2.64 9.10
C ASP A 279 -16.52 1.97 8.27
N VAL A 280 -16.59 2.06 6.94
CA VAL A 280 -15.60 1.44 6.04
C VAL A 280 -14.30 2.26 5.96
N ALA A 281 -13.13 1.63 5.92
CA ALA A 281 -11.84 2.30 5.71
C ALA A 281 -11.75 3.11 4.39
N GLY A 282 -10.78 4.04 4.30
CA GLY A 282 -10.60 4.89 3.12
C GLY A 282 -9.94 4.17 1.92
N THR A 283 -10.42 4.43 0.70
CA THR A 283 -10.05 3.64 -0.50
C THR A 283 -8.58 3.71 -0.93
N GLY A 284 -7.87 4.77 -0.53
CA GLY A 284 -6.59 5.14 -1.13
C GLY A 284 -5.40 4.21 -0.83
N HIS A 285 -5.54 3.25 0.10
CA HIS A 285 -4.47 2.29 0.39
C HIS A 285 -4.54 1.09 -0.57
N ALA A 286 -5.60 0.26 -0.49
CA ALA A 286 -5.88 -0.83 -1.42
C ALA A 286 -5.79 -0.40 -2.90
N THR A 287 -6.33 0.75 -3.29
CA THR A 287 -6.20 1.29 -4.66
C THR A 287 -4.73 1.36 -5.09
N GLY A 288 -3.86 1.84 -4.19
CA GLY A 288 -2.42 1.91 -4.43
C GLY A 288 -1.75 0.54 -4.53
N LEU A 289 -2.12 -0.40 -3.66
CA LEU A 289 -1.58 -1.77 -3.67
C LEU A 289 -1.97 -2.52 -4.95
N VAL A 290 -3.26 -2.51 -5.33
CA VAL A 290 -3.74 -3.11 -6.59
C VAL A 290 -3.05 -2.45 -7.79
N SER A 291 -2.75 -1.14 -7.73
CA SER A 291 -2.07 -0.46 -8.82
C SER A 291 -0.60 -0.86 -9.02
N LEU A 292 0.06 -1.36 -7.97
CA LEU A 292 1.41 -1.96 -8.08
C LEU A 292 1.33 -3.41 -8.58
N ILE A 293 0.27 -4.14 -8.20
CA ILE A 293 0.08 -5.56 -8.57
C ILE A 293 -0.37 -5.68 -10.02
N ALA A 294 -1.53 -5.10 -10.39
CA ALA A 294 -2.27 -5.53 -11.58
C ALA A 294 -2.66 -4.40 -12.58
N ALA A 295 -2.42 -3.12 -12.26
CA ALA A 295 -2.83 -1.99 -13.13
C ALA A 295 -2.42 -2.17 -14.59
N ASN A 296 -3.31 -1.80 -15.51
CA ASN A 296 -3.08 -1.97 -16.94
C ASN A 296 -1.93 -1.06 -17.42
N PRO A 297 -0.79 -1.59 -17.91
CA PRO A 297 0.35 -0.78 -18.36
C PRO A 297 0.04 0.15 -19.54
N LYS A 298 -1.12 -0.01 -20.20
CA LYS A 298 -1.60 0.91 -21.25
C LYS A 298 -2.24 2.20 -20.72
N THR A 299 -2.76 2.20 -19.49
CA THR A 299 -3.48 3.36 -18.90
C THR A 299 -2.54 4.43 -18.33
N GLY A 300 -1.23 4.14 -18.27
CA GLY A 300 -0.20 5.03 -17.76
C GLY A 300 0.50 4.45 -16.52
N PRO A 301 1.34 5.25 -15.83
CA PRO A 301 1.92 4.84 -14.57
C PRO A 301 0.90 4.96 -13.40
N PRO A 302 0.99 4.13 -12.36
CA PRO A 302 1.86 2.95 -12.25
C PRO A 302 1.40 1.81 -13.17
N ALA A 303 2.36 1.13 -13.79
CA ALA A 303 2.12 -0.12 -14.48
C ALA A 303 2.19 -1.29 -13.48
N GLY A 304 1.19 -2.17 -13.48
CA GLY A 304 1.18 -3.37 -12.65
C GLY A 304 2.34 -4.31 -12.99
N ILE A 305 2.84 -5.01 -11.98
CA ILE A 305 3.98 -5.94 -12.10
C ILE A 305 3.52 -7.35 -12.52
N ALA A 306 2.26 -7.70 -12.24
CA ALA A 306 1.58 -8.92 -12.69
C ALA A 306 0.25 -8.61 -13.43
N PRO A 307 0.26 -7.92 -14.59
CA PRO A 307 -0.95 -7.68 -15.38
C PRO A 307 -1.62 -8.99 -15.79
N GLY A 308 -2.95 -9.03 -15.69
CA GLY A 308 -3.76 -10.23 -15.94
C GLY A 308 -4.01 -11.12 -14.71
N ALA A 309 -3.59 -10.70 -13.52
CA ALA A 309 -4.07 -11.28 -12.26
C ALA A 309 -5.57 -10.98 -12.05
N GLN A 310 -6.24 -11.86 -11.31
CA GLN A 310 -7.60 -11.65 -10.79
C GLN A 310 -7.50 -11.28 -9.32
N ILE A 311 -8.04 -10.13 -8.92
CA ILE A 311 -7.95 -9.61 -7.55
C ILE A 311 -9.19 -10.02 -6.75
N PHE A 312 -8.98 -10.60 -5.58
CA PHE A 312 -10.02 -10.94 -4.61
C PHE A 312 -9.83 -10.05 -3.39
N LEU A 313 -10.58 -8.94 -3.33
CA LEU A 313 -10.45 -7.93 -2.29
C LEU A 313 -11.38 -8.22 -1.12
N ALA A 314 -10.82 -8.58 0.02
CA ALA A 314 -11.53 -8.61 1.29
C ALA A 314 -11.41 -7.25 1.97
N VAL A 315 -12.53 -6.53 2.06
CA VAL A 315 -12.62 -5.30 2.84
C VAL A 315 -12.81 -5.68 4.30
N ALA A 316 -11.70 -5.61 5.04
CA ALA A 316 -11.58 -6.13 6.40
C ALA A 316 -11.13 -5.06 7.42
N PHE A 317 -10.68 -3.90 6.94
CA PHE A 317 -10.45 -2.72 7.79
C PHE A 317 -11.71 -1.85 7.89
N SER A 318 -12.19 -1.65 9.12
CA SER A 318 -13.14 -0.60 9.49
C SER A 318 -12.40 0.69 9.87
N ARG A 319 -13.13 1.80 10.02
CA ARG A 319 -12.61 3.11 10.44
C ARG A 319 -13.11 3.44 11.83
N ASN A 320 -12.20 3.67 12.76
CA ASN A 320 -12.51 4.06 14.14
C ASN A 320 -12.15 5.53 14.35
N GLY A 321 -13.06 6.43 13.97
CA GLY A 321 -12.83 7.88 13.99
C GLY A 321 -11.78 8.33 12.98
N SER A 322 -10.49 8.29 13.35
CA SER A 322 -9.35 8.68 12.50
C SER A 322 -8.33 7.56 12.26
N SER A 323 -8.39 6.44 12.98
CA SER A 323 -7.67 5.21 12.64
C SER A 323 -8.47 4.36 11.64
N ASN A 324 -7.76 3.55 10.85
CA ASN A 324 -8.34 2.34 10.27
C ASN A 324 -7.86 1.16 11.13
N GLU A 325 -8.78 0.27 11.49
CA GLU A 325 -8.54 -0.85 12.40
C GLU A 325 -9.08 -2.14 11.77
N MET A 326 -8.51 -3.29 12.13
CA MET A 326 -8.99 -4.60 11.68
C MET A 326 -8.96 -5.57 12.84
N ARG A 327 -10.10 -6.20 13.10
CA ARG A 327 -10.25 -7.23 14.12
C ARG A 327 -9.76 -8.58 13.59
N LEU A 328 -9.46 -9.51 14.51
CA LEU A 328 -8.94 -10.83 14.14
C LEU A 328 -10.01 -11.72 13.49
N ASP A 329 -11.28 -11.59 13.88
CA ASP A 329 -12.41 -12.26 13.26
C ASP A 329 -12.64 -11.83 11.80
N HIS A 330 -12.45 -10.54 11.48
CA HIS A 330 -12.44 -10.07 10.09
C HIS A 330 -11.34 -10.77 9.27
N LEU A 331 -10.13 -10.89 9.83
CA LEU A 331 -9.00 -11.54 9.17
C LEU A 331 -9.24 -13.05 8.99
N ILE A 332 -9.88 -13.72 9.94
CA ILE A 332 -10.34 -15.10 9.81
C ILE A 332 -11.36 -15.23 8.67
N ALA A 333 -12.41 -14.41 8.65
CA ALA A 333 -13.45 -14.43 7.63
C ALA A 333 -12.92 -14.07 6.22
N ALA A 334 -11.94 -13.17 6.12
CA ALA A 334 -11.26 -12.85 4.88
C ALA A 334 -10.46 -14.03 4.33
N VAL A 335 -9.68 -14.72 5.18
CA VAL A 335 -8.88 -15.90 4.79
C VAL A 335 -9.78 -17.08 4.42
N ASP A 336 -10.84 -17.34 5.19
CA ASP A 336 -11.85 -18.37 4.87
C ASP A 336 -12.51 -18.13 3.50
N TRP A 337 -12.94 -16.89 3.22
CA TRP A 337 -13.47 -16.56 1.90
C TRP A 337 -12.44 -16.75 0.79
N MET A 338 -11.17 -16.37 0.99
CA MET A 338 -10.11 -16.57 0.00
C MET A 338 -9.82 -18.05 -0.30
N ILE A 339 -9.89 -18.91 0.73
CA ILE A 339 -9.87 -20.37 0.57
C ILE A 339 -11.07 -20.82 -0.28
N GLY A 340 -12.28 -20.35 0.06
CA GLY A 340 -13.51 -20.64 -0.69
C GLY A 340 -13.56 -20.08 -2.12
N GLN A 341 -12.71 -19.11 -2.46
CA GLN A 341 -12.49 -18.61 -3.83
C GLN A 341 -11.28 -19.25 -4.53
N SER A 342 -10.59 -20.19 -3.88
CA SER A 342 -9.36 -20.84 -4.38
C SER A 342 -8.31 -19.82 -4.83
N VAL A 343 -8.04 -18.82 -3.98
CA VAL A 343 -6.98 -17.83 -4.19
C VAL A 343 -5.60 -18.50 -4.16
N ASP A 344 -4.74 -18.23 -5.15
CA ASP A 344 -3.36 -18.78 -5.17
C ASP A 344 -2.45 -18.05 -4.14
N VAL A 345 -2.57 -16.72 -4.02
CA VAL A 345 -1.64 -15.87 -3.23
C VAL A 345 -2.40 -14.80 -2.44
N VAL A 346 -2.09 -14.55 -1.18
CA VAL A 346 -2.72 -13.50 -0.34
C VAL A 346 -1.70 -12.44 0.10
N ASN A 347 -1.98 -11.17 -0.24
CA ASN A 347 -1.25 -10.01 0.28
C ASN A 347 -1.92 -9.47 1.56
N MET A 348 -1.19 -9.56 2.68
CA MET A 348 -1.57 -9.02 3.98
C MET A 348 -0.78 -7.75 4.28
N SER A 349 -1.38 -6.59 4.01
CA SER A 349 -0.80 -5.28 4.30
C SER A 349 -1.08 -4.77 5.72
N LEU A 350 -1.14 -5.70 6.67
CA LEU A 350 -1.45 -5.48 8.07
C LEU A 350 -0.24 -5.79 8.97
N ALA A 351 -0.20 -5.20 10.17
CA ALA A 351 0.84 -5.44 11.16
C ALA A 351 0.25 -5.37 12.57
N GLY A 352 0.58 -6.34 13.43
CA GLY A 352 0.05 -6.45 14.79
C GLY A 352 0.93 -7.29 15.74
N PRO A 353 0.48 -7.48 17.00
CA PRO A 353 1.16 -8.31 17.98
C PRO A 353 1.03 -9.82 17.65
N ARG A 354 1.96 -10.64 18.14
CA ARG A 354 1.85 -12.10 18.03
C ARG A 354 0.58 -12.59 18.72
N ASN A 355 -0.21 -13.39 18.01
CA ASN A 355 -1.44 -14.02 18.49
C ASN A 355 -1.43 -15.50 18.06
N SER A 356 -1.82 -16.42 18.96
CA SER A 356 -1.80 -17.86 18.69
C SER A 356 -2.90 -18.34 17.75
N VAL A 357 -4.09 -17.74 17.80
CA VAL A 357 -5.19 -18.03 16.86
C VAL A 357 -4.84 -17.54 15.46
N LEU A 358 -4.13 -16.41 15.35
CA LEU A 358 -3.61 -15.95 14.06
C LEU A 358 -2.53 -16.90 13.51
N ALA A 359 -1.60 -17.39 14.34
CA ALA A 359 -0.58 -18.36 13.91
C ALA A 359 -1.21 -19.67 13.41
N GLU A 360 -2.25 -20.17 14.11
CA GLU A 360 -3.03 -21.33 13.68
C GLU A 360 -3.74 -21.07 12.33
N LEU A 361 -4.32 -19.88 12.13
CA LEU A 361 -4.93 -19.48 10.85
C LEU A 361 -3.92 -19.48 9.69
N MET A 362 -2.69 -18.98 9.90
CA MET A 362 -1.65 -18.98 8.85
C MET A 362 -1.23 -20.42 8.50
N SER A 363 -0.98 -21.27 9.51
CA SER A 363 -0.73 -22.70 9.34
C SER A 363 -1.87 -23.41 8.58
N MET A 364 -3.12 -23.15 8.96
CA MET A 364 -4.31 -23.71 8.30
C MET A 364 -4.50 -23.25 6.85
N ALA A 365 -4.04 -22.06 6.48
CA ALA A 365 -4.14 -21.53 5.12
C ALA A 365 -3.02 -22.05 4.21
N ASP A 366 -1.78 -22.08 4.69
CA ASP A 366 -0.63 -22.68 3.99
C ASP A 366 -0.83 -24.18 3.75
N ALA A 367 -1.35 -24.92 4.75
CA ALA A 367 -1.76 -26.32 4.61
C ALA A 367 -2.91 -26.56 3.61
N ARG A 368 -3.56 -25.50 3.10
CA ARG A 368 -4.56 -25.53 2.01
C ARG A 368 -4.01 -25.01 0.67
N GLY A 369 -2.72 -24.65 0.61
CA GLY A 369 -2.04 -24.18 -0.59
C GLY A 369 -2.15 -22.68 -0.87
N LEU A 370 -2.63 -21.86 0.08
CA LEU A 370 -2.60 -20.40 -0.04
C LEU A 370 -1.18 -19.88 0.26
N ILE A 371 -0.55 -19.24 -0.72
CA ILE A 371 0.75 -18.59 -0.50
C ILE A 371 0.54 -17.25 0.20
N LEU A 372 1.03 -17.13 1.43
CA LEU A 372 0.85 -15.96 2.28
C LEU A 372 2.03 -14.99 2.14
N VAL A 373 1.75 -13.70 1.87
CA VAL A 373 2.76 -12.63 1.78
C VAL A 373 2.37 -11.49 2.70
N ALA A 374 3.28 -11.01 3.56
CA ALA A 374 2.96 -9.96 4.52
C ALA A 374 4.04 -8.89 4.70
N ALA A 375 3.57 -7.71 5.10
CA ALA A 375 4.38 -6.54 5.36
C ALA A 375 5.06 -6.61 6.74
N ALA A 376 6.39 -6.44 6.81
CA ALA A 376 7.15 -6.56 8.06
C ALA A 376 6.72 -5.62 9.21
N GLY A 377 6.07 -4.51 8.87
CA GLY A 377 5.57 -3.49 9.79
C GLY A 377 6.40 -2.20 9.76
N ASN A 378 5.79 -1.09 10.19
CA ASN A 378 6.31 0.27 9.97
C ASN A 378 6.66 1.01 11.28
N ASP A 379 7.10 0.28 12.32
CA ASP A 379 7.40 0.85 13.66
C ASP A 379 8.89 1.15 13.91
N GLY A 380 9.79 0.77 12.99
CA GLY A 380 11.24 0.91 13.14
C GLY A 380 11.84 0.00 14.23
N ARG A 381 11.23 -1.16 14.51
CA ARG A 381 11.63 -2.08 15.58
C ARG A 381 12.53 -3.22 15.07
N ASP A 382 13.45 -3.67 15.94
CA ASP A 382 14.22 -4.91 15.77
C ASP A 382 13.38 -6.17 16.08
N ARG A 383 12.14 -6.18 15.58
CA ARG A 383 11.20 -7.30 15.62
C ARG A 383 10.13 -7.12 14.54
N VAL A 384 10.11 -8.05 13.59
CA VAL A 384 9.05 -8.20 12.57
C VAL A 384 7.67 -8.37 13.23
N ALA A 385 6.65 -7.70 12.67
CA ALA A 385 5.28 -7.76 13.17
C ALA A 385 4.53 -9.02 12.71
N PHE A 386 3.44 -9.39 13.40
CA PHE A 386 2.53 -10.43 12.92
C PHE A 386 1.56 -9.88 11.86
N PRO A 387 1.20 -10.65 10.82
CA PRO A 387 1.54 -12.06 10.57
C PRO A 387 2.90 -12.30 9.87
N ALA A 388 3.62 -11.25 9.46
CA ALA A 388 4.91 -11.36 8.77
C ALA A 388 6.06 -12.00 9.60
N ALA A 389 5.83 -12.32 10.87
CA ALA A 389 6.74 -13.07 11.74
C ALA A 389 6.26 -14.50 12.05
N ASP A 390 5.33 -15.03 11.25
CA ASP A 390 4.92 -16.43 11.25
C ASP A 390 5.67 -17.23 10.16
N PRO A 391 6.17 -18.45 10.45
CA PRO A 391 6.98 -19.20 9.50
C PRO A 391 6.26 -19.64 8.21
N HIS A 392 4.92 -19.61 8.18
CA HIS A 392 4.12 -19.94 6.98
C HIS A 392 3.92 -18.74 6.05
N VAL A 393 4.49 -17.58 6.37
CA VAL A 393 4.31 -16.33 5.63
C VAL A 393 5.63 -15.91 4.99
N ILE A 394 5.56 -15.33 3.79
CA ILE A 394 6.70 -14.70 3.12
C ILE A 394 6.80 -13.25 3.64
N SER A 395 7.87 -12.96 4.37
CA SER A 395 8.04 -11.70 5.10
C SER A 395 8.79 -10.63 4.31
N VAL A 396 8.17 -9.45 4.12
CA VAL A 396 8.67 -8.43 3.18
C VAL A 396 8.99 -7.10 3.85
N THR A 397 10.26 -6.69 3.73
CA THR A 397 10.76 -5.36 4.14
C THR A 397 10.79 -4.38 2.96
N ALA A 398 10.84 -3.08 3.26
CA ALA A 398 10.83 -2.01 2.26
C ALA A 398 12.22 -1.40 2.03
N VAL A 399 12.55 -1.12 0.77
CA VAL A 399 13.75 -0.35 0.37
C VAL A 399 13.44 0.86 -0.51
N ASP A 400 14.30 1.87 -0.44
CA ASP A 400 14.25 3.07 -1.27
C ASP A 400 14.89 2.89 -2.65
N ALA A 401 14.83 3.93 -3.50
CA ALA A 401 15.46 3.96 -4.82
C ALA A 401 17.01 3.90 -4.81
N ARG A 402 17.64 3.85 -3.62
CA ARG A 402 19.08 3.63 -3.40
C ARG A 402 19.36 2.29 -2.71
N LYS A 403 18.36 1.39 -2.64
CA LYS A 403 18.41 0.06 -2.01
C LYS A 403 18.67 0.09 -0.50
N ARG A 404 18.45 1.22 0.16
CA ARG A 404 18.56 1.35 1.62
C ARG A 404 17.24 0.91 2.25
N ARG A 405 17.29 0.10 3.32
CA ARG A 405 16.10 -0.23 4.11
C ARG A 405 15.37 1.04 4.57
N PHE A 406 14.04 1.00 4.49
CA PHE A 406 13.16 2.05 4.97
C PHE A 406 13.35 2.23 6.48
N ILE A 407 13.60 3.46 6.93
CA ILE A 407 13.94 3.74 8.35
C ILE A 407 12.84 3.32 9.34
N SER A 408 11.58 3.26 8.90
CA SER A 408 10.46 2.76 9.71
C SER A 408 10.16 1.29 9.50
N ALA A 409 10.78 0.59 8.54
CA ALA A 409 10.56 -0.85 8.39
C ALA A 409 11.14 -1.62 9.59
N ASN A 410 10.35 -2.53 10.14
CA ASN A 410 10.83 -3.47 11.16
C ASN A 410 11.87 -4.44 10.56
N ALA A 411 12.73 -4.97 11.42
CA ALA A 411 13.82 -5.90 11.08
C ALA A 411 13.81 -7.15 11.99
N GLY A 412 14.64 -8.14 11.66
CA GLY A 412 14.84 -9.39 12.40
C GLY A 412 14.86 -10.60 11.47
N ARG A 413 15.42 -11.72 11.95
CA ARG A 413 15.62 -12.98 11.19
C ARG A 413 14.36 -13.52 10.49
N GLU A 414 13.17 -13.10 10.89
CA GLU A 414 11.91 -13.43 10.22
C GLU A 414 11.75 -12.76 8.83
N ILE A 415 12.53 -11.74 8.44
CA ILE A 415 12.50 -11.15 7.08
C ILE A 415 12.99 -12.15 6.02
N ASP A 416 12.23 -12.36 4.95
CA ASP A 416 12.61 -13.22 3.83
C ASP A 416 13.11 -12.42 2.62
N PHE A 417 12.51 -11.27 2.31
CA PHE A 417 12.87 -10.47 1.12
C PHE A 417 12.72 -8.96 1.34
N ALA A 418 13.53 -8.19 0.62
CA ALA A 418 13.36 -6.76 0.43
C ALA A 418 12.66 -6.44 -0.90
N ALA A 419 11.76 -5.45 -0.90
CA ALA A 419 11.13 -4.95 -2.13
C ALA A 419 11.00 -3.40 -2.10
N PRO A 420 10.88 -2.73 -3.27
CA PRO A 420 10.70 -1.29 -3.34
C PRO A 420 9.48 -0.83 -2.52
N GLY A 421 9.64 0.14 -1.62
CA GLY A 421 8.56 0.58 -0.73
C GLY A 421 8.74 1.96 -0.12
N VAL A 422 9.55 2.84 -0.72
CA VAL A 422 9.74 4.23 -0.27
C VAL A 422 9.71 5.17 -1.46
N ASP A 423 8.81 6.16 -1.44
CA ASP A 423 8.52 7.04 -2.57
C ASP A 423 8.15 6.26 -3.85
N VAL A 424 7.39 5.17 -3.69
CA VAL A 424 6.82 4.42 -4.82
C VAL A 424 5.60 5.16 -5.36
N LEU A 425 5.49 5.22 -6.69
CA LEU A 425 4.36 5.86 -7.37
C LEU A 425 3.19 4.88 -7.41
N VAL A 426 2.03 5.31 -6.91
CA VAL A 426 0.80 4.49 -6.86
C VAL A 426 -0.41 5.28 -7.34
N ALA A 427 -1.46 4.58 -7.78
CA ALA A 427 -2.77 5.19 -7.98
C ALA A 427 -3.46 5.50 -6.65
N GLY A 428 -4.36 6.48 -6.64
CA GLY A 428 -5.15 6.85 -5.47
C GLY A 428 -6.21 7.91 -5.79
N PRO A 429 -6.91 8.43 -4.78
CA PRO A 429 -7.97 9.42 -4.95
C PRO A 429 -7.45 10.67 -5.68
N GLY A 430 -8.04 11.00 -6.82
CA GLY A 430 -7.65 12.14 -7.64
C GLY A 430 -6.43 11.94 -8.56
N GLY A 431 -5.89 10.71 -8.70
CA GLY A 431 -4.87 10.39 -9.70
C GLY A 431 -3.70 9.56 -9.17
N GLN A 432 -2.48 10.03 -9.40
CA GLN A 432 -1.25 9.37 -8.96
C GLN A 432 -0.67 10.07 -7.72
N SER A 433 0.00 9.31 -6.85
CA SER A 433 0.71 9.89 -5.70
C SER A 433 1.90 9.02 -5.26
N TYR A 434 2.87 9.64 -4.58
CA TYR A 434 3.96 8.91 -3.95
C TYR A 434 3.57 8.40 -2.56
N ARG A 435 4.00 7.19 -2.21
CA ARG A 435 3.76 6.52 -0.93
C ARG A 435 4.98 5.74 -0.45
N SER A 436 5.01 5.46 0.85
CA SER A 436 6.08 4.74 1.54
C SER A 436 5.49 3.82 2.61
N GLY A 437 6.05 2.62 2.77
CA GLY A 437 5.63 1.62 3.75
C GLY A 437 5.86 0.18 3.28
N THR A 438 6.00 -0.74 4.23
CA THR A 438 6.16 -2.18 3.97
C THR A 438 4.96 -2.83 3.28
N SER A 439 3.77 -2.21 3.31
CA SER A 439 2.59 -2.68 2.57
C SER A 439 2.81 -2.63 1.05
N TYR A 440 3.37 -1.53 0.53
CA TYR A 440 3.68 -1.40 -0.89
C TYR A 440 4.81 -2.36 -1.32
N ALA A 441 5.78 -2.60 -0.44
CA ALA A 441 6.81 -3.61 -0.66
C ALA A 441 6.21 -5.02 -0.75
N ALA A 442 5.32 -5.38 0.19
CA ALA A 442 4.60 -6.66 0.17
C ALA A 442 3.71 -6.83 -1.08
N ALA A 443 3.04 -5.77 -1.54
CA ALA A 443 2.25 -5.81 -2.78
C ALA A 443 3.13 -6.06 -4.02
N ILE A 444 4.32 -5.45 -4.08
CA ILE A 444 5.28 -5.72 -5.16
C ILE A 444 5.81 -7.16 -5.08
N ALA A 445 6.20 -7.64 -3.89
CA ALA A 445 6.63 -9.01 -3.71
C ALA A 445 5.52 -10.01 -4.08
N THR A 446 4.27 -9.74 -3.72
CA THR A 446 3.08 -10.53 -4.11
C THR A 446 2.97 -10.65 -5.63
N ALA A 447 3.20 -9.57 -6.38
CA ALA A 447 3.18 -9.64 -7.84
C ALA A 447 4.29 -10.55 -8.41
N LEU A 448 5.48 -10.59 -7.80
CA LEU A 448 6.54 -11.52 -8.20
C LEU A 448 6.22 -12.97 -7.79
N VAL A 449 5.64 -13.17 -6.61
CA VAL A 449 5.12 -14.46 -6.13
C VAL A 449 4.04 -15.00 -7.08
N ALA A 450 3.16 -14.14 -7.61
CA ALA A 450 2.17 -14.51 -8.62
C ALA A 450 2.82 -14.98 -9.94
N HIS A 451 3.97 -14.41 -10.34
CA HIS A 451 4.73 -14.92 -11.49
C HIS A 451 5.36 -16.30 -11.22
N GLU A 452 5.78 -16.59 -9.99
CA GLU A 452 6.24 -17.94 -9.60
C GLU A 452 5.11 -18.97 -9.64
N VAL A 453 3.94 -18.59 -9.13
CA VAL A 453 2.71 -19.38 -9.23
C VAL A 453 2.28 -19.60 -10.69
N ALA A 454 2.45 -18.60 -11.56
CA ALA A 454 2.22 -18.74 -13.00
C ALA A 454 3.24 -19.67 -13.69
N ARG A 455 4.48 -19.75 -13.16
CA ARG A 455 5.54 -20.68 -13.58
C ARG A 455 5.38 -22.10 -13.00
N GLY A 456 4.41 -22.34 -12.12
CA GLY A 456 4.10 -23.65 -11.53
C GLY A 456 4.72 -23.92 -10.15
N ASN A 457 5.24 -22.91 -9.45
CA ASN A 457 5.66 -23.03 -8.07
C ASN A 457 4.46 -22.81 -7.13
N HIS A 458 4.00 -23.87 -6.45
CA HIS A 458 2.76 -23.89 -5.66
C HIS A 458 2.95 -24.09 -4.15
N THR A 459 4.17 -23.98 -3.61
CA THR A 459 4.43 -24.00 -2.15
C THR A 459 5.34 -22.85 -1.75
N ARG A 460 5.29 -22.45 -0.46
CA ARG A 460 6.12 -21.38 0.10
C ARG A 460 7.61 -21.62 -0.18
N GLU A 461 8.10 -22.85 0.02
CA GLU A 461 9.52 -23.21 -0.13
C GLU A 461 9.96 -23.25 -1.60
N ALA A 462 9.06 -23.62 -2.52
CA ALA A 462 9.36 -23.61 -3.95
C ALA A 462 9.54 -22.16 -4.45
N ILE A 463 8.64 -21.27 -4.01
CA ILE A 463 8.63 -19.85 -4.35
C ILE A 463 9.81 -19.13 -3.68
N GLU A 464 10.02 -19.31 -2.37
CA GLU A 464 11.15 -18.71 -1.63
C GLU A 464 12.48 -19.10 -2.29
N ARG A 465 12.71 -20.39 -2.57
CA ARG A 465 13.94 -20.88 -3.22
C ARG A 465 14.13 -20.29 -4.62
N SER A 466 13.05 -20.15 -5.40
CA SER A 466 13.10 -19.58 -6.76
C SER A 466 13.38 -18.07 -6.74
N LEU A 467 12.84 -17.34 -5.77
CA LEU A 467 13.08 -15.89 -5.61
C LEU A 467 14.47 -15.63 -5.01
N ALA A 468 14.88 -16.36 -3.97
CA ALA A 468 16.20 -16.24 -3.34
C ALA A 468 17.35 -16.53 -4.31
N ALA A 469 17.20 -17.52 -5.20
CA ALA A 469 18.19 -17.84 -6.23
C ALA A 469 18.41 -16.72 -7.29
N ARG A 470 17.58 -15.67 -7.29
CA ARG A 470 17.64 -14.53 -8.24
C ARG A 470 17.62 -13.16 -7.54
N ALA A 471 17.52 -13.11 -6.22
CA ALA A 471 17.53 -11.88 -5.46
C ALA A 471 18.88 -11.17 -5.60
N GLU A 472 18.87 -9.83 -5.55
CA GLU A 472 20.11 -9.07 -5.42
C GLU A 472 20.46 -8.98 -3.93
N ASP A 473 21.55 -9.63 -3.54
CA ASP A 473 22.09 -9.63 -2.18
C ASP A 473 22.35 -8.19 -1.69
N LEU A 474 21.86 -7.85 -0.48
CA LEU A 474 21.92 -6.52 0.12
C LEU A 474 22.21 -6.64 1.61
N GLY A 475 23.05 -5.75 2.14
CA GLY A 475 23.41 -5.73 3.55
C GLY A 475 24.68 -6.53 3.84
N ALA A 476 24.60 -7.51 4.74
CA ALA A 476 25.65 -8.49 4.95
C ALA A 476 25.56 -9.62 3.91
N PRO A 477 26.67 -10.25 3.47
CA PRO A 477 26.61 -11.26 2.42
C PRO A 477 25.78 -12.51 2.81
N GLY A 478 24.75 -12.81 2.02
CA GLY A 478 23.79 -13.89 2.29
C GLY A 478 22.58 -13.43 3.12
N ARG A 479 21.75 -14.38 3.59
CA ARG A 479 20.49 -14.03 4.27
C ARG A 479 20.76 -13.29 5.59
N ASP A 480 20.29 -12.05 5.71
CA ASP A 480 20.45 -11.22 6.92
C ASP A 480 19.11 -10.73 7.52
N ASP A 481 19.18 -10.17 8.73
CA ASP A 481 18.03 -9.69 9.51
C ASP A 481 17.46 -8.34 9.01
N GLU A 482 18.12 -7.63 8.09
CA GLU A 482 17.66 -6.35 7.56
C GLU A 482 16.99 -6.47 6.17
N TYR A 483 17.47 -7.36 5.31
CA TYR A 483 17.04 -7.51 3.91
C TYR A 483 16.54 -8.92 3.57
N GLY A 484 16.69 -9.90 4.46
CA GLY A 484 16.38 -11.30 4.16
C GLY A 484 17.34 -11.84 3.11
N TRP A 485 16.83 -12.52 2.09
CA TRP A 485 17.60 -12.95 0.90
C TRP A 485 17.98 -11.80 -0.05
N GLY A 486 17.68 -10.55 0.30
CA GLY A 486 18.00 -9.37 -0.51
C GLY A 486 16.80 -8.84 -1.32
N LEU A 487 17.10 -7.96 -2.28
CA LEU A 487 16.09 -7.33 -3.14
C LEU A 487 15.50 -8.35 -4.13
N VAL A 488 14.19 -8.58 -4.04
CA VAL A 488 13.48 -9.55 -4.88
C VAL A 488 13.48 -9.13 -6.36
N ARG A 489 13.67 -10.10 -7.26
CA ARG A 489 13.80 -9.90 -8.71
C ARG A 489 12.90 -10.86 -9.48
N LEU A 490 12.29 -10.37 -10.54
CA LEU A 490 11.27 -11.08 -11.32
C LEU A 490 11.84 -12.23 -12.19
N GLY A 491 13.13 -12.13 -12.54
CA GLY A 491 13.75 -12.97 -13.57
C GLY A 491 13.22 -12.68 -14.97
N ASP A 492 13.37 -13.64 -15.87
CA ASP A 492 13.02 -13.51 -17.28
C ASP A 492 11.50 -13.58 -17.54
N CYS A 493 11.08 -12.85 -18.58
CA CYS A 493 9.71 -12.74 -19.07
C CYS A 493 9.65 -13.14 -20.54
#